data_AF-A0AAD1T547-F1
#
_entry.id   AF-A0AAD1T547-F1
#
_cell.length_a   1.000
_cell.length_b   1.000
_cell.length_c   1.000
_cell.angle_alpha   90.00
_cell.angle_beta   90.00
_cell.angle_gamma   90.00
#
_symmetry.space_group_name_H-M   'P 1'
#
loop_
_entity.id
_entity.type
_entity.pdbx_description
1 polymer ?
#
loop_
_entity_poly.entity_id
_entity_poly.type
_entity_poly.pdbx_seq_one_letter_code
_entity_poly.pdbx_strand_id
1 'polypeptide(L)'
;MEGLKHKHYHDEEFDHHLIIETYVGRDKTDSKDELLITTMQKIFQCLCSGKSIVKGETLIDLTVGAGFCHLLVMSEFFKEITILDSSDRTLYEIERWLNKEPGAVDWSHAAEISCELKGVRAESSRQQNELVEAEEDKVRRIVKRCLKWDPTNDNPLGSIVLPQADCAVSIGYLDASCRDHESYRNSFKKFSSLVKVGGHLILFAFFNANFYTIGDHRFSILNYNEEFVKEVLRDNGVNTNHVLLRWMFMVKKNEPILILRAVLLSVWTSAFGIVKGETLIDLTVSAAFGHLMVMSDFFKEVTILDSSDQTLNEMEKWLNKDPGAVDWSHAAEISCALKGVSKIVEAEEEKVRRIVKRCLKWDPTNDNPLGSVILPQADCAISIWYFDVACKDHESYRNSFRKFSSLVKVGGHLILFAFFNATYYTIDDHRFSFLNYNEDFVKEVLQDNGYTTVIFEVYESKLNTHLMDHDRIGYIVARKEREN
;
A
#
# COMPACT_ATOMS: atom_id res chain seq x y z
N MET A 1 34.17 17.78 -19.85
CA MET A 1 32.78 17.51 -19.41
C MET A 1 32.76 17.72 -17.90
N GLU A 2 32.38 18.91 -17.46
CA GLU A 2 32.12 19.17 -16.03
C GLU A 2 30.99 18.23 -15.60
N GLY A 3 31.26 17.36 -14.63
CA GLY A 3 30.24 16.48 -14.08
C GLY A 3 29.10 17.33 -13.52
N LEU A 4 27.86 17.01 -13.88
CA LEU A 4 26.65 17.64 -13.33
C LEU A 4 26.72 17.60 -11.80
N LYS A 5 27.11 18.71 -11.18
CA LYS A 5 27.19 18.88 -9.74
C LYS A 5 25.76 18.86 -9.20
N HIS A 6 25.46 17.95 -8.28
CA HIS A 6 24.16 17.94 -7.61
C HIS A 6 24.10 19.10 -6.61
N LYS A 7 22.98 19.83 -6.61
CA LYS A 7 22.66 20.90 -5.66
C LYS A 7 22.22 20.30 -4.31
N HIS A 8 22.15 21.11 -3.26
CA HIS A 8 21.70 20.70 -1.92
C HIS A 8 20.28 21.21 -1.66
N TYR A 9 19.53 20.63 -0.71
CA TYR A 9 18.18 21.10 -0.32
C TYR A 9 18.12 22.58 0.13
N HIS A 10 19.25 23.12 0.62
CA HIS A 10 19.37 24.52 1.05
C HIS A 10 19.98 25.43 -0.02
N ASP A 11 20.10 24.95 -1.25
CA ASP A 11 20.55 25.76 -2.38
C ASP A 11 19.46 26.78 -2.74
N GLU A 12 19.87 28.02 -3.07
CA GLU A 12 18.93 29.11 -3.39
C GLU A 12 18.06 28.80 -4.62
N GLU A 13 18.53 27.91 -5.50
CA GLU A 13 17.80 27.47 -6.68
C GLU A 13 16.82 26.31 -6.39
N PHE A 14 16.64 25.92 -5.12
CA PHE A 14 15.61 24.98 -4.71
C PHE A 14 14.22 25.64 -4.78
N ASP A 15 13.40 25.20 -5.74
CA ASP A 15 12.04 25.69 -5.89
C ASP A 15 11.05 24.85 -5.06
N HIS A 16 10.64 25.43 -3.94
CA HIS A 16 9.74 24.84 -2.96
C HIS A 16 8.30 24.61 -3.46
N HIS A 17 7.90 25.30 -4.53
CA HIS A 17 6.60 25.11 -5.15
C HIS A 17 6.71 24.06 -6.27
N LEU A 18 7.74 24.16 -7.11
CA LEU A 18 7.94 23.26 -8.24
C LEU A 18 8.24 21.82 -7.80
N ILE A 19 8.85 21.58 -6.63
CA ILE A 19 8.99 20.21 -6.11
C ILE A 19 7.63 19.52 -5.94
N ILE A 20 6.61 20.25 -5.49
CA ILE A 20 5.28 19.70 -5.29
C ILE A 20 4.66 19.37 -6.64
N GLU A 21 4.64 20.34 -7.55
CA GLU A 21 4.15 20.14 -8.92
C GLU A 21 4.87 18.99 -9.61
N THR A 22 6.18 18.83 -9.40
CA THR A 22 6.99 17.77 -10.02
C THR A 22 6.64 16.38 -9.52
N TYR A 23 6.33 16.20 -8.24
CA TYR A 23 6.24 14.86 -7.63
C TYR A 23 4.83 14.45 -7.22
N VAL A 24 3.98 15.42 -6.87
CA VAL A 24 2.63 15.18 -6.34
C VAL A 24 1.62 16.23 -6.84
N GLY A 25 1.95 16.91 -7.95
CA GLY A 25 1.10 17.90 -8.60
C GLY A 25 -0.22 17.33 -9.11
N ARG A 26 -1.11 18.21 -9.58
CA ARG A 26 -2.46 17.84 -10.02
C ARG A 26 -2.48 17.12 -11.37
N ASP A 27 -1.44 17.29 -12.18
CA ASP A 27 -1.34 16.59 -13.45
C ASP A 27 -1.16 15.09 -13.20
N LYS A 28 -2.09 14.30 -13.73
CA LYS A 28 -2.10 12.85 -13.56
C LYS A 28 -1.06 12.22 -14.47
N THR A 29 0.12 11.97 -13.93
CA THR A 29 1.06 11.00 -14.50
C THR A 29 1.09 9.79 -13.59
N ASP A 30 1.20 8.58 -14.15
CA ASP A 30 1.19 7.34 -13.37
C ASP A 30 2.16 7.38 -12.19
N SER A 31 3.36 7.95 -12.38
CA SER A 31 4.37 8.08 -11.33
C SER A 31 4.00 9.04 -10.18
N LYS A 32 3.23 10.10 -10.46
CA LYS A 32 2.82 11.10 -9.44
C LYS A 32 1.64 10.56 -8.65
N ASP A 33 0.66 10.01 -9.34
CA ASP A 33 -0.49 9.34 -8.71
C ASP A 33 0.00 8.17 -7.86
N GLU A 34 0.93 7.35 -8.36
CA GLU A 34 1.55 6.28 -7.58
C GLU A 34 2.25 6.82 -6.32
N LEU A 35 3.10 7.84 -6.43
CA LEU A 35 3.81 8.40 -5.27
C LEU A 35 2.84 9.02 -4.24
N LEU A 36 1.87 9.81 -4.69
CA LEU A 36 0.90 10.49 -3.84
C LEU A 36 -0.05 9.51 -3.15
N ILE A 37 -0.76 8.68 -3.92
CA ILE A 37 -1.77 7.74 -3.42
C ILE A 37 -1.10 6.72 -2.50
N THR A 38 0.04 6.17 -2.90
CA THR A 38 0.77 5.19 -2.09
C THR A 38 1.21 5.78 -0.76
N THR A 39 1.78 7.00 -0.76
CA THR A 39 2.21 7.66 0.47
C THR A 39 1.04 7.84 1.43
N MET A 40 -0.09 8.36 0.93
CA MET A 40 -1.30 8.57 1.72
C MET A 40 -1.89 7.25 2.25
N GLN A 41 -2.01 6.22 1.40
CA GLN A 41 -2.47 4.90 1.78
C GLN A 41 -1.61 4.27 2.87
N LYS A 42 -0.27 4.34 2.73
CA LYS A 42 0.65 3.73 3.70
C LYS A 42 0.63 4.44 5.04
N ILE A 43 0.49 5.76 5.03
CA ILE A 43 0.29 6.54 6.25
C ILE A 43 -1.03 6.17 6.90
N PHE A 44 -2.13 6.12 6.13
CA PHE A 44 -3.44 5.70 6.64
C PHE A 44 -3.40 4.29 7.26
N GLN A 45 -2.72 3.36 6.59
CA GLN A 45 -2.49 2.00 7.10
C GLN A 45 -1.70 2.03 8.41
N CYS A 46 -0.57 2.73 8.44
CA CYS A 46 0.26 2.85 9.63
C CYS A 46 -0.55 3.34 10.83
N LEU A 47 -1.37 4.38 10.63
CA LEU A 47 -2.23 4.97 11.65
C LEU A 47 -3.32 4.02 12.13
N CYS A 48 -3.89 3.24 11.21
CA CYS A 48 -4.91 2.25 11.51
C CYS A 48 -4.35 0.92 12.03
N SER A 49 -3.02 0.73 12.07
CA SER A 49 -2.43 -0.60 12.22
C SER A 49 -2.11 -1.09 13.63
N GLY A 50 -2.34 -2.39 13.86
CA GLY A 50 -1.96 -3.11 15.10
C GLY A 50 -3.05 -3.15 16.18
N LYS A 51 -2.66 -3.56 17.41
CA LYS A 51 -3.56 -3.62 18.59
C LYS A 51 -3.90 -2.23 19.16
N SER A 52 -3.21 -1.18 18.72
CA SER A 52 -3.43 0.21 19.12
C SER A 52 -3.27 1.13 17.92
N ILE A 53 -4.34 1.86 17.59
CA ILE A 53 -4.34 2.94 16.59
C ILE A 53 -3.26 3.96 16.97
N VAL A 54 -2.40 4.36 16.02
CA VAL A 54 -1.45 5.48 16.23
C VAL A 54 -2.25 6.78 16.16
N LYS A 55 -2.56 7.32 17.34
CA LYS A 55 -3.32 8.57 17.52
C LYS A 55 -2.84 9.29 18.77
N GLY A 56 -3.12 10.58 18.85
CA GLY A 56 -2.71 11.40 19.99
C GLY A 56 -3.33 12.78 19.98
N GLU A 57 -2.93 13.62 20.92
CA GLU A 57 -3.28 15.03 20.91
C GLU A 57 -2.39 15.80 19.94
N THR A 58 -1.10 15.47 19.88
CA THR A 58 -0.06 16.30 19.26
C THR A 58 0.78 15.53 18.23
N LEU A 59 0.96 16.15 17.06
CA LEU A 59 1.82 15.69 15.97
C LEU A 59 2.87 16.77 15.62
N ILE A 60 4.12 16.35 15.43
CA ILE A 60 5.17 17.18 14.82
C ILE A 60 5.46 16.66 13.41
N ASP A 61 5.41 17.55 12.43
CA ASP A 61 5.73 17.25 11.03
C ASP A 61 7.05 17.90 10.61
N LEU A 62 7.92 17.10 9.98
CA LEU A 62 9.20 17.53 9.41
C LEU A 62 9.34 16.90 8.01
N THR A 63 8.65 17.47 7.03
CA THR A 63 8.53 16.92 5.67
C THR A 63 9.26 17.80 4.66
N VAL A 64 9.82 17.19 3.61
CA VAL A 64 10.54 17.92 2.56
C VAL A 64 9.60 18.79 1.74
N GLY A 65 9.98 20.06 1.57
CA GLY A 65 9.18 21.03 0.81
C GLY A 65 7.83 21.33 1.46
N ALA A 66 6.97 22.09 0.77
CA ALA A 66 5.63 22.41 1.28
C ALA A 66 4.62 21.26 0.99
N GLY A 67 5.04 20.00 1.18
CA GLY A 67 4.18 18.83 0.98
C GLY A 67 3.15 18.69 2.10
N PHE A 68 1.86 18.56 1.74
CA PHE A 68 0.75 18.52 2.72
C PHE A 68 -0.12 17.26 2.66
N CYS A 69 0.05 16.41 1.64
CA CYS A 69 -0.89 15.31 1.37
C CYS A 69 -1.03 14.33 2.54
N HIS A 70 0.05 14.06 3.29
CA HIS A 70 0.01 13.21 4.47
C HIS A 70 -0.79 13.81 5.62
N LEU A 71 -0.78 15.14 5.80
CA LEU A 71 -1.49 15.80 6.89
C LEU A 71 -3.01 15.71 6.73
N LEU A 72 -3.52 15.63 5.50
CA LEU A 72 -4.94 15.37 5.23
C LEU A 72 -5.39 14.04 5.87
N VAL A 73 -4.55 13.01 5.76
CA VAL A 73 -4.79 11.69 6.38
C VAL A 73 -4.58 11.75 7.89
N MET A 74 -3.46 12.33 8.35
CA MET A 74 -3.09 12.36 9.76
C MET A 74 -4.04 13.21 10.61
N SER A 75 -4.75 14.18 10.01
CA SER A 75 -5.70 15.04 10.69
C SER A 75 -6.85 14.29 11.38
N GLU A 76 -7.14 13.05 10.96
CA GLU A 76 -8.13 12.19 11.63
C GLU A 76 -7.68 11.68 12.99
N PHE A 77 -6.37 11.64 13.23
CA PHE A 77 -5.78 10.93 14.36
C PHE A 77 -5.12 11.86 15.38
N PHE A 78 -4.96 13.14 15.04
CA PHE A 78 -4.31 14.15 15.88
C PHE A 78 -5.12 15.43 15.94
N LYS A 79 -5.04 16.14 17.08
CA LYS A 79 -5.82 17.36 17.31
C LYS A 79 -5.01 18.65 17.09
N GLU A 80 -3.69 18.56 17.25
CA GLU A 80 -2.77 19.69 17.07
C GLU A 80 -1.56 19.26 16.27
N ILE A 81 -1.22 20.04 15.25
CA ILE A 81 -0.05 19.82 14.38
C ILE A 81 0.90 21.00 14.53
N THR A 82 2.18 20.71 14.72
CA THR A 82 3.29 21.66 14.57
C THR A 82 4.13 21.27 13.37
N ILE A 83 4.24 22.16 12.39
CA ILE A 83 5.05 21.96 11.19
C ILE A 83 6.42 22.58 11.41
N LEU A 84 7.47 21.84 11.04
CA LEU A 84 8.86 22.24 11.12
C LEU A 84 9.48 22.21 9.71
N ASP A 85 10.24 23.25 9.36
CA ASP A 85 11.14 23.20 8.20
C ASP A 85 12.32 24.16 8.40
N SER A 86 13.43 23.86 7.73
CA SER A 86 14.65 24.68 7.71
C SER A 86 14.64 25.84 6.72
N SER A 87 13.72 25.88 5.76
CA SER A 87 13.58 26.93 4.76
C SER A 87 12.43 27.86 5.13
N ASP A 88 12.73 29.15 5.24
CA ASP A 88 11.68 30.15 5.45
C ASP A 88 10.73 30.22 4.25
N ARG A 89 11.22 29.84 3.06
CA ARG A 89 10.38 29.78 1.86
C ARG A 89 9.40 28.62 1.90
N THR A 90 9.80 27.44 2.39
CA THR A 90 8.86 26.33 2.64
C THR A 90 7.77 26.78 3.60
N LEU A 91 8.15 27.31 4.77
CA LEU A 91 7.20 27.75 5.79
C LEU A 91 6.24 28.82 5.26
N TYR A 92 6.74 29.75 4.44
CA TYR A 92 5.91 30.74 3.77
C TYR A 92 4.87 30.11 2.83
N GLU A 93 5.25 29.17 1.95
CA GLU A 93 4.28 28.49 1.06
C GLU A 93 3.24 27.68 1.85
N ILE A 94 3.64 27.11 2.99
CA ILE A 94 2.76 26.42 3.92
C ILE A 94 1.73 27.40 4.51
N GLU A 95 2.19 28.54 5.01
CA GLU A 95 1.32 29.59 5.57
C GLU A 95 0.35 30.16 4.54
N ARG A 96 0.78 30.35 3.28
CA ARG A 96 -0.11 30.78 2.19
C ARG A 96 -1.28 29.83 2.00
N TRP A 97 -1.04 28.52 2.01
CA TRP A 97 -2.10 27.53 1.89
C TRP A 97 -3.02 27.48 3.13
N LEU A 98 -2.45 27.61 4.33
CA LEU A 98 -3.21 27.68 5.58
C LEU A 98 -4.14 28.90 5.62
N ASN A 99 -3.70 30.03 5.07
CA ASN A 99 -4.44 31.29 5.03
C ASN A 99 -5.38 31.44 3.81
N LYS A 100 -5.52 30.41 2.98
CA LYS A 100 -6.30 30.45 1.73
C LYS A 100 -5.88 31.60 0.80
N GLU A 101 -4.58 31.90 0.75
CA GLU A 101 -4.07 32.99 -0.09
C GLU A 101 -4.18 32.65 -1.60
N PRO A 102 -4.49 33.64 -2.46
CA PRO A 102 -4.50 33.43 -3.90
C PRO A 102 -3.16 32.88 -4.42
N GLY A 103 -3.24 31.84 -5.26
CA GLY A 103 -2.08 31.18 -5.85
C GLY A 103 -1.28 30.31 -4.88
N ALA A 104 -1.83 29.96 -3.72
CA ALA A 104 -1.33 28.83 -2.94
C ALA A 104 -1.51 27.52 -3.74
N VAL A 105 -0.70 26.52 -3.41
CA VAL A 105 -0.76 25.19 -4.04
C VAL A 105 -2.16 24.59 -3.92
N ASP A 106 -2.68 24.04 -5.01
CA ASP A 106 -3.95 23.32 -5.01
C ASP A 106 -3.76 21.88 -4.52
N TRP A 107 -4.34 21.55 -3.37
CA TRP A 107 -4.30 20.21 -2.77
C TRP A 107 -5.64 19.47 -2.88
N SER A 108 -6.58 19.98 -3.70
CA SER A 108 -7.92 19.41 -3.84
C SER A 108 -7.88 17.93 -4.24
N HIS A 109 -6.98 17.54 -5.15
CA HIS A 109 -6.84 16.15 -5.59
C HIS A 109 -6.38 15.21 -4.45
N ALA A 110 -5.47 15.66 -3.60
CA ALA A 110 -5.06 14.91 -2.42
C ALA A 110 -6.19 14.84 -1.39
N ALA A 111 -6.99 15.89 -1.23
CA ALA A 111 -8.16 15.87 -0.36
C ALA A 111 -9.25 14.90 -0.87
N GLU A 112 -9.45 14.81 -2.19
CA GLU A 112 -10.30 13.79 -2.82
C GLU A 112 -9.82 12.37 -2.47
N ILE A 113 -8.52 12.08 -2.65
CA ILE A 113 -7.91 10.81 -2.26
C ILE A 113 -8.12 10.53 -0.77
N SER A 114 -7.95 11.54 0.10
CA SER A 114 -8.17 11.38 1.54
C SER A 114 -9.61 10.98 1.86
N CYS A 115 -10.60 11.58 1.20
CA CYS A 115 -12.01 11.20 1.32
C CYS A 115 -12.25 9.74 0.91
N GLU A 116 -11.67 9.34 -0.23
CA GLU A 116 -11.77 7.97 -0.75
C GLU A 116 -11.18 6.94 0.21
N LEU A 117 -10.01 7.23 0.79
CA LEU A 117 -9.37 6.37 1.80
C LEU A 117 -10.24 6.19 3.05
N LYS A 118 -11.02 7.21 3.41
CA LYS A 118 -11.97 7.16 4.53
C LYS A 118 -13.30 6.49 4.15
N GLY A 119 -13.48 6.09 2.90
CA GLY A 119 -14.71 5.49 2.39
C GLY A 119 -15.87 6.50 2.23
N VAL A 120 -15.58 7.80 2.22
CA VAL A 120 -16.58 8.85 2.01
C VAL A 120 -16.76 9.07 0.51
N ARG A 121 -17.99 8.95 0.01
CA ARG A 121 -18.32 9.15 -1.40
C ARG A 121 -19.31 10.29 -1.56
N ALA A 122 -19.07 11.17 -2.53
CA ALA A 122 -20.03 12.17 -2.94
C ALA A 122 -21.04 11.58 -3.92
N GLU A 123 -22.30 11.97 -3.77
CA GLU A 123 -23.41 11.67 -4.70
C GLU A 123 -23.55 12.73 -5.80
N SER A 124 -22.81 13.85 -5.69
CA SER A 124 -22.80 14.93 -6.68
C SER A 124 -21.49 15.72 -6.65
N SER A 125 -21.16 16.41 -7.74
CA SER A 125 -19.98 17.29 -7.79
C SER A 125 -20.01 18.40 -6.74
N ARG A 126 -21.20 18.89 -6.38
CA ARG A 126 -21.34 19.89 -5.31
C ARG A 126 -20.91 19.32 -3.96
N GLN A 127 -21.41 18.13 -3.62
CA GLN A 127 -21.05 17.45 -2.37
C GLN A 127 -19.56 17.09 -2.35
N GLN A 128 -18.97 16.72 -3.50
CA GLN A 128 -17.53 16.46 -3.60
C GLN A 128 -16.72 17.70 -3.20
N ASN A 129 -17.07 18.88 -3.74
CA ASN A 129 -16.39 20.13 -3.39
C ASN A 129 -16.54 20.47 -1.90
N GLU A 130 -17.73 20.26 -1.32
CA GLU A 130 -17.98 20.48 0.11
C GLU A 130 -17.14 19.53 0.99
N LEU A 131 -16.97 18.26 0.58
CA LEU A 131 -16.12 17.29 1.27
C LEU A 131 -14.64 17.66 1.19
N VAL A 132 -14.15 18.01 0.00
CA VAL A 132 -12.78 18.47 -0.23
C VAL A 132 -12.46 19.69 0.63
N GLU A 133 -13.35 20.70 0.62
CA GLU A 133 -13.15 21.89 1.45
C GLU A 133 -13.16 21.55 2.95
N ALA A 134 -14.02 20.65 3.39
CA ALA A 134 -14.09 20.22 4.79
C ALA A 134 -12.81 19.51 5.25
N GLU A 135 -12.21 18.68 4.38
CA GLU A 135 -10.94 17.98 4.62
C GLU A 135 -9.77 18.96 4.76
N GLU A 136 -9.63 19.88 3.82
CA GLU A 136 -8.57 20.88 3.90
C GLU A 136 -8.75 21.80 5.11
N ASP A 137 -9.97 22.28 5.35
CA ASP A 137 -10.26 23.16 6.48
C ASP A 137 -10.05 22.47 7.83
N LYS A 138 -10.16 21.15 7.89
CA LYS A 138 -9.78 20.40 9.08
C LYS A 138 -8.29 20.55 9.36
N VAL A 139 -7.43 20.33 8.38
CA VAL A 139 -5.98 20.53 8.52
C VAL A 139 -5.68 21.97 8.92
N ARG A 140 -6.24 22.96 8.21
CA ARG A 140 -6.05 24.39 8.51
C ARG A 140 -6.40 24.74 9.96
N ARG A 141 -7.45 24.13 10.52
CA ARG A 141 -7.85 24.36 11.92
C ARG A 141 -6.89 23.74 12.94
N ILE A 142 -6.30 22.59 12.64
CA ILE A 142 -5.52 21.82 13.62
C ILE A 142 -4.01 22.12 13.56
N VAL A 143 -3.51 22.66 12.45
CA VAL A 143 -2.15 23.21 12.37
C VAL A 143 -2.10 24.47 13.24
N LYS A 144 -1.28 24.43 14.29
CA LYS A 144 -1.18 25.52 15.27
C LYS A 144 0.06 26.38 15.09
N ARG A 145 1.12 25.81 14.52
CA ARG A 145 2.44 26.45 14.44
C ARG A 145 3.21 25.97 13.22
N CYS A 146 3.88 26.90 12.56
CA CYS A 146 4.91 26.66 11.55
C CYS A 146 6.21 27.25 12.11
N LEU A 147 7.23 26.42 12.36
CA LEU A 147 8.43 26.84 13.08
C LEU A 147 9.70 26.51 12.30
N LYS A 148 10.67 27.42 12.38
CA LYS A 148 12.01 27.22 11.84
C LYS A 148 12.73 26.09 12.59
N TRP A 149 13.23 25.12 11.85
CA TRP A 149 14.05 24.01 12.33
C TRP A 149 15.44 24.08 11.72
N ASP A 150 16.47 24.31 12.54
CA ASP A 150 17.87 24.33 12.08
C ASP A 150 18.66 23.15 12.67
N PRO A 151 18.84 22.05 11.92
CA PRO A 151 19.50 20.86 12.44
C PRO A 151 20.99 21.07 12.75
N THR A 152 21.60 22.17 12.26
CA THR A 152 23.01 22.48 12.52
C THR A 152 23.25 23.04 13.93
N ASN A 153 22.22 23.64 14.53
CA ASN A 153 22.30 24.15 15.90
C ASN A 153 22.07 23.04 16.92
N ASP A 154 22.74 23.11 18.08
CA ASP A 154 22.52 22.17 19.18
C ASP A 154 21.06 22.13 19.64
N ASN A 155 20.40 23.31 19.64
CA ASN A 155 18.94 23.42 19.75
C ASN A 155 18.33 23.89 18.41
N PRO A 156 17.73 22.98 17.62
CA PRO A 156 17.17 23.32 16.32
C PRO A 156 16.03 24.33 16.31
N LEU A 157 15.33 24.49 17.44
CA LEU A 157 14.23 25.44 17.60
C LEU A 157 14.68 26.74 18.29
N GLY A 158 15.99 26.92 18.49
CA GLY A 158 16.56 28.13 19.08
C GLY A 158 16.17 28.34 20.55
N SER A 159 15.28 29.29 20.82
CA SER A 159 14.76 29.54 22.19
C SER A 159 13.39 28.92 22.44
N ILE A 160 12.76 28.38 21.38
CA ILE A 160 11.42 27.80 21.47
C ILE A 160 11.52 26.42 22.12
N VAL A 161 10.70 26.20 23.14
CA VAL A 161 10.55 24.89 23.81
C VAL A 161 9.18 24.34 23.46
N LEU A 162 9.16 23.17 22.81
CA LEU A 162 7.93 22.42 22.54
C LEU A 162 7.76 21.32 23.59
N PRO A 163 6.52 21.04 24.05
CA PRO A 163 6.26 19.79 24.75
C PRO A 163 6.54 18.62 23.80
N GLN A 164 6.95 17.48 24.37
CA GLN A 164 7.12 16.27 23.58
C GLN A 164 5.78 15.82 23.01
N ALA A 165 5.76 15.51 21.71
CA ALA A 165 4.58 15.13 20.97
C ALA A 165 4.21 13.66 21.17
N ASP A 166 2.94 13.33 20.91
CA ASP A 166 2.45 11.95 20.86
C ASP A 166 2.99 11.22 19.62
N CYS A 167 3.18 11.94 18.52
CA CYS A 167 3.78 11.43 17.30
C CYS A 167 4.67 12.48 16.63
N ALA A 168 5.71 12.04 15.92
CA ALA A 168 6.38 12.85 14.92
C ALA A 168 6.54 12.09 13.61
N VAL A 169 6.40 12.81 12.49
CA VAL A 169 6.53 12.30 11.13
C VAL A 169 7.61 13.05 10.37
N SER A 170 8.42 12.31 9.60
CA SER A 170 9.38 12.88 8.65
C SER A 170 9.29 12.16 7.31
N ILE A 171 8.97 12.90 6.25
CA ILE A 171 8.88 12.38 4.88
C ILE A 171 9.95 13.06 4.04
N GLY A 172 11.00 12.33 3.67
CA GLY A 172 12.06 12.81 2.76
C GLY A 172 12.96 13.94 3.26
N TYR A 173 12.63 14.61 4.38
CA TYR A 173 13.40 15.76 4.89
C TYR A 173 14.82 15.33 5.26
N LEU A 174 14.95 14.31 6.12
CA LEU A 174 16.25 13.80 6.57
C LEU A 174 17.10 13.30 5.39
N ASP A 175 16.47 12.73 4.37
CA ASP A 175 17.10 12.26 3.14
C ASP A 175 17.68 13.41 2.32
N ALA A 176 16.92 14.50 2.17
CA ALA A 176 17.29 15.63 1.32
C ALA A 176 18.22 16.63 2.02
N SER A 177 18.09 16.80 3.34
CA SER A 177 18.81 17.82 4.10
C SER A 177 20.16 17.35 4.65
N CYS A 178 20.36 16.04 4.83
CA CYS A 178 21.58 15.51 5.42
C CYS A 178 22.63 15.21 4.35
N ARG A 179 23.89 15.59 4.62
CA ARG A 179 25.00 15.45 3.66
C ARG A 179 25.71 14.11 3.75
N ASP A 180 25.62 13.47 4.91
CA ASP A 180 26.31 12.24 5.26
C ASP A 180 25.55 11.48 6.38
N HIS A 181 26.03 10.28 6.69
CA HIS A 181 25.43 9.44 7.72
C HIS A 181 25.54 10.03 9.14
N GLU A 182 26.55 10.84 9.41
CA GLU A 182 26.75 11.48 10.72
C GLU A 182 25.74 12.61 10.95
N SER A 183 25.56 13.49 9.95
CA SER A 183 24.54 14.53 9.97
C SER A 183 23.12 13.94 10.03
N TYR A 184 22.86 12.80 9.39
CA TYR A 184 21.60 12.05 9.55
C TYR A 184 21.41 11.57 10.98
N ARG A 185 22.41 10.90 11.58
CA ARG A 185 22.35 10.41 12.97
C ARG A 185 22.08 11.56 13.95
N ASN A 186 22.79 12.68 13.78
CA ASN A 186 22.64 13.85 14.63
C ASN A 186 21.26 14.50 14.47
N SER A 187 20.78 14.69 13.23
CA SER A 187 19.46 15.27 12.95
C SER A 187 18.33 14.37 13.45
N PHE A 188 18.45 13.06 13.22
CA PHE A 188 17.48 12.08 13.71
C PHE A 188 17.41 12.04 15.24
N LYS A 189 18.56 12.08 15.93
CA LYS A 189 18.60 12.14 17.41
C LYS A 189 17.86 13.36 17.96
N LYS A 190 18.01 14.51 17.31
CA LYS A 190 17.30 15.75 17.68
C LYS A 190 15.81 15.61 17.39
N PHE A 191 15.44 15.10 16.21
CA PHE A 191 14.06 14.88 15.82
C PHE A 191 13.32 13.88 16.75
N SER A 192 13.93 12.74 17.05
CA SER A 192 13.34 11.71 17.92
C SER A 192 13.14 12.21 19.36
N SER A 193 13.98 13.13 19.83
CA SER A 193 13.83 13.74 21.16
C SER A 193 12.55 14.58 21.33
N LEU A 194 11.93 14.99 20.21
CA LEU A 194 10.65 15.70 20.19
C LEU A 194 9.46 14.80 20.51
N VAL A 195 9.64 13.48 20.56
CA VAL A 195 8.56 12.52 20.83
C VAL A 195 8.68 12.00 22.25
N LYS A 196 7.53 11.89 22.93
CA LYS A 196 7.50 11.41 24.31
C LYS A 196 7.84 9.92 24.39
N VAL A 197 8.28 9.46 25.56
CA VAL A 197 8.44 8.01 25.80
C VAL A 197 7.10 7.31 25.60
N GLY A 198 7.09 6.29 24.74
CA GLY A 198 5.87 5.57 24.34
C GLY A 198 5.07 6.24 23.21
N GLY A 199 5.52 7.38 22.68
CA GLY A 199 5.00 7.98 21.45
C GLY A 199 5.50 7.29 20.18
N HIS A 200 5.07 7.81 19.03
CA HIS A 200 5.30 7.17 17.73
C HIS A 200 6.17 8.01 16.79
N LEU A 201 7.02 7.34 16.02
CA LEU A 201 7.80 7.94 14.94
C LEU A 201 7.38 7.32 13.61
N ILE A 202 7.05 8.15 12.63
CA ILE A 202 6.74 7.73 11.26
C ILE A 202 7.82 8.31 10.34
N LEU A 203 8.57 7.43 9.67
CA LEU A 203 9.62 7.83 8.73
C LEU A 203 9.30 7.30 7.35
N PHE A 204 9.33 8.19 6.36
CA PHE A 204 9.29 7.81 4.95
C PHE A 204 10.64 8.15 4.32
N ALA A 205 11.38 7.12 3.91
CA ALA A 205 12.78 7.18 3.53
C ALA A 205 13.00 6.65 2.11
N PHE A 206 13.97 7.23 1.39
CA PHE A 206 14.32 6.88 0.02
C PHE A 206 15.64 6.11 -0.02
N PHE A 207 15.57 4.77 0.06
CA PHE A 207 16.77 3.94 0.06
C PHE A 207 17.49 3.88 -1.28
N ASN A 208 18.82 3.87 -1.24
CA ASN A 208 19.71 3.74 -2.38
C ASN A 208 19.50 4.81 -3.48
N ALA A 209 18.85 5.93 -3.16
CA ALA A 209 18.74 7.08 -4.02
C ALA A 209 20.05 7.89 -3.99
N ASN A 210 20.33 8.65 -5.05
CA ASN A 210 21.52 9.51 -5.15
C ASN A 210 21.19 10.95 -5.53
N PHE A 211 20.08 11.15 -6.25
CA PHE A 211 19.58 12.47 -6.58
C PHE A 211 18.07 12.43 -6.85
N TYR A 212 17.46 13.62 -6.84
CA TYR A 212 16.13 13.91 -7.38
C TYR A 212 16.21 15.16 -8.27
N THR A 213 15.13 15.48 -8.98
CA THR A 213 15.10 16.53 -10.01
C THR A 213 13.96 17.50 -9.76
N ILE A 214 14.24 18.79 -9.87
CA ILE A 214 13.23 19.85 -9.86
C ILE A 214 13.54 20.76 -11.06
N GLY A 215 12.63 20.81 -12.03
CA GLY A 215 12.91 21.44 -13.33
C GLY A 215 14.19 20.88 -13.97
N ASP A 216 15.07 21.77 -14.41
CA ASP A 216 16.36 21.41 -15.04
C ASP A 216 17.48 21.14 -14.02
N HIS A 217 17.16 21.11 -12.73
CA HIS A 217 18.14 21.00 -11.65
C HIS A 217 18.11 19.62 -10.99
N ARG A 218 19.31 19.13 -10.64
CA ARG A 218 19.51 17.89 -9.88
C ARG A 218 19.93 18.22 -8.47
N PHE A 219 19.23 17.65 -7.50
CA PHE A 219 19.51 17.80 -6.08
C PHE A 219 19.98 16.48 -5.50
N SER A 220 20.97 16.54 -4.62
CA SER A 220 21.51 15.39 -3.90
C SER A 220 20.51 14.88 -2.86
N ILE A 221 20.48 13.57 -2.69
CA ILE A 221 19.76 12.88 -1.60
C ILE A 221 20.73 11.89 -0.98
N LEU A 222 20.70 11.76 0.35
CA LEU A 222 21.63 10.92 1.07
C LEU A 222 21.46 9.45 0.65
N ASN A 223 22.54 8.84 0.19
CA ASN A 223 22.54 7.42 -0.15
C ASN A 223 22.72 6.57 1.12
N TYR A 224 21.71 5.79 1.45
CA TYR A 224 21.76 4.81 2.54
C TYR A 224 20.79 3.65 2.28
N ASN A 225 20.90 2.60 3.09
CA ASN A 225 20.07 1.41 3.00
C ASN A 225 19.21 1.21 4.26
N GLU A 226 18.34 0.21 4.21
CA GLU A 226 17.43 -0.12 5.30
C GLU A 226 18.16 -0.46 6.62
N GLU A 227 19.31 -1.13 6.55
CA GLU A 227 20.07 -1.52 7.75
C GLU A 227 20.62 -0.31 8.49
N PHE A 228 21.10 0.69 7.75
CA PHE A 228 21.53 1.96 8.33
C PHE A 228 20.40 2.62 9.14
N VAL A 229 19.19 2.70 8.60
CA VAL A 229 18.06 3.30 9.34
C VAL A 229 17.69 2.46 10.56
N LYS A 230 17.67 1.13 10.44
CA LYS A 230 17.40 0.25 11.60
C LYS A 230 18.41 0.44 12.72
N GLU A 231 19.69 0.63 12.37
CA GLU A 231 20.73 0.96 13.34
C GLU A 231 20.46 2.30 14.01
N VAL A 232 20.17 3.35 13.23
CA VAL A 232 19.84 4.68 13.75
C VAL A 232 18.63 4.62 14.70
N LEU A 233 17.58 3.89 14.34
CA LEU A 233 16.39 3.69 15.18
C LEU A 233 16.75 2.99 16.49
N ARG A 234 17.50 1.89 16.43
CA ARG A 234 17.94 1.12 17.60
C ARG A 234 18.83 1.94 18.53
N ASP A 235 19.77 2.71 17.99
CA ASP A 235 20.69 3.56 18.76
C ASP A 235 19.94 4.66 19.53
N ASN A 236 18.74 5.02 19.08
CA ASN A 236 17.86 6.00 19.72
C ASN A 236 16.72 5.35 20.52
N GLY A 237 16.79 4.04 20.80
CA GLY A 237 15.81 3.33 21.63
C GLY A 237 14.43 3.17 20.96
N VAL A 238 14.34 3.32 19.64
CA VAL A 238 13.08 3.17 18.89
C VAL A 238 12.85 1.70 18.58
N ASN A 239 11.71 1.17 19.02
CA ASN A 239 11.32 -0.21 18.73
C ASN A 239 10.65 -0.31 17.35
N THR A 240 11.25 -1.08 16.45
CA THR A 240 10.78 -1.26 15.06
C THR A 240 9.71 -2.35 14.88
N ASN A 241 9.24 -2.98 15.97
CA ASN A 241 8.24 -4.07 15.91
C ASN A 241 6.84 -3.60 15.48
N HIS A 242 6.64 -2.30 15.26
CA HIS A 242 5.36 -1.70 14.89
C HIS A 242 5.48 -0.92 13.59
N VAL A 243 5.64 -1.63 12.47
CA VAL A 243 5.51 -1.11 11.08
C VAL A 243 6.81 -0.58 10.48
N LEU A 244 7.51 -1.47 9.77
CA LEU A 244 8.42 -1.09 8.69
C LEU A 244 7.75 -1.50 7.38
N LEU A 245 6.91 -0.61 6.83
CA LEU A 245 6.30 -0.82 5.52
C LEU A 245 7.39 -0.66 4.46
N ARG A 246 7.91 -1.78 3.96
CA ARG A 246 8.90 -1.78 2.89
C ARG A 246 8.21 -1.49 1.55
N TRP A 247 8.66 -0.44 0.88
CA TRP A 247 8.36 -0.21 -0.54
C TRP A 247 9.62 -0.35 -1.37
N MET A 248 9.51 -1.07 -2.50
CA MET A 248 10.59 -1.24 -3.47
C MET A 248 10.24 -0.42 -4.70
N PHE A 249 10.88 0.74 -4.87
CA PHE A 249 11.03 1.31 -6.21
C PHE A 249 11.81 0.30 -7.06
N MET A 250 11.14 -0.25 -8.07
CA MET A 250 11.65 -1.12 -9.13
C MET A 250 12.71 -2.17 -8.72
N VAL A 251 12.24 -3.41 -8.61
CA VAL A 251 12.79 -4.61 -9.27
C VAL A 251 14.31 -4.62 -9.46
N LYS A 252 15.04 -5.24 -8.52
CA LYS A 252 16.26 -5.99 -8.88
C LYS A 252 16.33 -7.32 -8.11
N LYS A 253 16.34 -8.41 -8.90
CA LYS A 253 16.77 -9.80 -8.64
C LYS A 253 15.92 -10.67 -7.70
N ASN A 254 14.81 -11.21 -8.24
CA ASN A 254 14.43 -12.65 -8.31
C ASN A 254 12.98 -12.74 -8.80
N GLU A 255 12.76 -13.24 -10.03
CA GLU A 255 11.49 -13.10 -10.77
C GLU A 255 10.24 -13.67 -10.05
N PRO A 256 10.24 -14.89 -9.46
CA PRO A 256 9.03 -15.45 -8.86
C PRO A 256 8.66 -14.83 -7.50
N ILE A 257 9.67 -14.45 -6.72
CA ILE A 257 9.48 -13.85 -5.38
C ILE A 257 8.85 -12.45 -5.51
N LEU A 258 9.10 -11.75 -6.61
CA LEU A 258 8.55 -10.40 -6.84
C LEU A 258 7.04 -10.43 -7.04
N ILE A 259 6.54 -11.35 -7.85
CA ILE A 259 5.09 -11.46 -8.09
C ILE A 259 4.40 -11.88 -6.79
N LEU A 260 4.95 -12.86 -6.05
CA LEU A 260 4.44 -13.22 -4.74
C LEU A 260 4.40 -12.01 -3.79
N ARG A 261 5.49 -11.24 -3.68
CA ARG A 261 5.51 -10.03 -2.84
C ARG A 261 4.46 -9.00 -3.23
N ALA A 262 4.27 -8.76 -4.53
CA ALA A 262 3.27 -7.83 -5.02
C ALA A 262 1.86 -8.30 -4.63
N VAL A 263 1.54 -9.58 -4.87
CA VAL A 263 0.27 -10.18 -4.46
C VAL A 263 0.05 -10.02 -2.95
N LEU A 264 1.03 -10.39 -2.12
CA LEU A 264 0.91 -10.29 -0.66
C LEU A 264 0.73 -8.84 -0.19
N LEU A 265 1.44 -7.89 -0.81
CA LEU A 265 1.32 -6.47 -0.48
C LEU A 265 -0.04 -5.89 -0.87
N SER A 266 -0.56 -6.24 -2.05
CA SER A 266 -1.88 -5.80 -2.54
C SER A 266 -3.00 -6.39 -1.68
N VAL A 267 -2.97 -7.70 -1.43
CA VAL A 267 -3.93 -8.36 -0.53
C VAL A 267 -3.86 -7.75 0.87
N TRP A 268 -2.65 -7.55 1.42
CA TRP A 268 -2.47 -6.90 2.72
C TRP A 268 -3.10 -5.51 2.69
N THR A 269 -2.83 -4.72 1.67
CA THR A 269 -3.30 -3.33 1.54
C THR A 269 -4.82 -3.21 1.54
N SER A 270 -5.55 -4.09 0.86
CA SER A 270 -7.02 -4.07 0.87
C SER A 270 -7.66 -4.69 2.11
N ALA A 271 -7.10 -5.80 2.60
CA ALA A 271 -7.56 -6.42 3.83
C ALA A 271 -7.38 -5.45 5.02
N PHE A 272 -6.35 -4.60 4.93
CA PHE A 272 -6.13 -3.46 5.81
C PHE A 272 -7.09 -2.29 5.56
N GLY A 273 -8.32 -2.42 6.02
CA GLY A 273 -9.26 -1.30 6.18
C GLY A 273 -10.47 -1.33 5.25
N ILE A 274 -10.44 -2.10 4.16
CA ILE A 274 -11.55 -2.20 3.21
C ILE A 274 -12.25 -3.57 3.32
N VAL A 275 -11.47 -4.65 3.24
CA VAL A 275 -11.97 -6.02 3.11
C VAL A 275 -11.80 -6.79 4.41
N LYS A 276 -12.90 -7.04 5.13
CA LYS A 276 -12.92 -7.87 6.34
C LYS A 276 -14.24 -8.62 6.48
N GLY A 277 -14.23 -9.75 7.17
CA GLY A 277 -15.43 -10.56 7.37
C GLY A 277 -15.16 -11.78 8.25
N GLU A 278 -16.15 -12.64 8.41
CA GLU A 278 -15.96 -13.93 9.08
C GLU A 278 -15.47 -15.00 8.11
N THR A 279 -15.99 -14.98 6.88
CA THR A 279 -15.85 -16.06 5.89
C THR A 279 -15.19 -15.60 4.60
N LEU A 280 -14.24 -16.41 4.11
CA LEU A 280 -13.53 -16.23 2.84
C LEU A 280 -13.68 -17.48 1.98
N ILE A 281 -13.98 -17.29 0.69
CA ILE A 281 -13.87 -18.33 -0.32
C ILE A 281 -12.67 -18.02 -1.22
N ASP A 282 -11.75 -18.97 -1.34
CA ASP A 282 -10.52 -18.85 -2.12
C ASP A 282 -10.58 -19.76 -3.34
N LEU A 283 -10.49 -19.16 -4.53
CA LEU A 283 -10.42 -19.85 -5.82
C LEU A 283 -9.17 -19.36 -6.55
N THR A 284 -8.01 -19.81 -6.08
CA THR A 284 -6.69 -19.40 -6.58
C THR A 284 -6.07 -20.53 -7.39
N VAL A 285 -5.35 -20.19 -8.47
CA VAL A 285 -4.62 -21.20 -9.23
C VAL A 285 -3.54 -21.87 -8.39
N SER A 286 -3.49 -23.20 -8.44
CA SER A 286 -2.45 -24.04 -7.81
C SER A 286 -2.48 -24.03 -6.28
N ALA A 287 -1.63 -24.85 -5.65
CA ALA A 287 -1.54 -25.04 -4.20
C ALA A 287 -0.84 -23.86 -3.50
N ALA A 288 -1.24 -22.62 -3.82
CA ALA A 288 -0.66 -21.40 -3.29
C ALA A 288 -1.29 -21.01 -1.95
N PHE A 289 -0.47 -20.89 -0.90
CA PHE A 289 -0.92 -20.47 0.44
C PHE A 289 -0.49 -19.06 0.83
N GLY A 290 0.35 -18.41 0.03
CA GLY A 290 0.96 -17.13 0.40
C GLY A 290 -0.07 -16.08 0.79
N HIS A 291 -1.09 -15.84 -0.06
CA HIS A 291 -2.13 -14.84 0.21
C HIS A 291 -2.94 -15.16 1.47
N LEU A 292 -3.13 -16.44 1.79
CA LEU A 292 -3.83 -16.85 3.01
C LEU A 292 -3.03 -16.51 4.27
N MET A 293 -1.70 -16.46 4.22
CA MET A 293 -0.88 -15.98 5.35
C MET A 293 -1.27 -14.55 5.73
N VAL A 294 -1.54 -13.72 4.73
CA VAL A 294 -2.02 -12.34 4.92
C VAL A 294 -3.49 -12.33 5.35
N MET A 295 -4.37 -13.04 4.65
CA MET A 295 -5.82 -13.02 4.89
C MET A 295 -6.20 -13.60 6.26
N SER A 296 -5.34 -14.43 6.85
CA SER A 296 -5.61 -15.10 8.12
C SER A 296 -5.78 -14.18 9.33
N ASP A 297 -5.35 -12.92 9.24
CA ASP A 297 -5.59 -11.93 10.29
C ASP A 297 -6.96 -11.25 10.17
N PHE A 298 -7.67 -11.42 9.04
CA PHE A 298 -8.89 -10.69 8.72
C PHE A 298 -10.13 -11.58 8.59
N PHE A 299 -9.93 -12.90 8.47
CA PHE A 299 -11.00 -13.89 8.30
C PHE A 299 -10.83 -15.03 9.31
N LYS A 300 -11.96 -15.59 9.75
CA LYS A 300 -11.99 -16.68 10.74
C LYS A 300 -12.13 -18.06 10.09
N GLU A 301 -12.77 -18.10 8.93
CA GLU A 301 -13.04 -19.35 8.20
C GLU A 301 -12.74 -19.18 6.71
N VAL A 302 -11.94 -20.10 6.16
CA VAL A 302 -11.58 -20.15 4.76
C VAL A 302 -12.08 -21.47 4.15
N THR A 303 -12.74 -21.37 3.01
CA THR A 303 -13.04 -22.49 2.11
C THR A 303 -12.20 -22.35 0.86
N ILE A 304 -11.33 -23.33 0.60
CA ILE A 304 -10.50 -23.37 -0.59
C ILE A 304 -11.22 -24.19 -1.67
N LEU A 305 -11.22 -23.67 -2.90
CA LEU A 305 -11.80 -24.25 -4.09
C LEU A 305 -10.71 -24.44 -5.14
N ASP A 306 -10.69 -25.61 -5.81
CA ASP A 306 -9.83 -25.82 -6.99
C ASP A 306 -10.45 -26.85 -7.94
N SER A 307 -10.11 -26.75 -9.23
CA SER A 307 -10.56 -27.68 -10.29
C SER A 307 -9.76 -28.98 -10.36
N SER A 308 -8.57 -29.04 -9.79
CA SER A 308 -7.63 -30.15 -9.90
C SER A 308 -7.59 -30.95 -8.60
N ASP A 309 -7.86 -32.25 -8.69
CA ASP A 309 -7.73 -33.14 -7.51
C ASP A 309 -6.28 -33.21 -7.04
N GLN A 310 -5.33 -33.07 -7.96
CA GLN A 310 -3.91 -33.03 -7.62
C GLN A 310 -3.57 -31.78 -6.79
N THR A 311 -4.11 -30.61 -7.14
CA THR A 311 -3.91 -29.38 -6.37
C THR A 311 -4.52 -29.49 -4.98
N LEU A 312 -5.77 -29.99 -4.88
CA LEU A 312 -6.44 -30.19 -3.60
C LEU A 312 -5.64 -31.16 -2.70
N ASN A 313 -5.13 -32.26 -3.26
CA ASN A 313 -4.28 -33.20 -2.53
C ASN A 313 -2.98 -32.55 -2.03
N GLU A 314 -2.31 -31.72 -2.84
CA GLU A 314 -1.10 -30.98 -2.40
C GLU A 314 -1.42 -29.96 -1.29
N MET A 315 -2.58 -29.30 -1.37
CA MET A 315 -3.07 -28.41 -0.31
C MET A 315 -3.35 -29.16 0.98
N GLU A 316 -4.01 -30.33 0.91
CA GLU A 316 -4.28 -31.18 2.07
C GLU A 316 -2.99 -31.70 2.72
N LYS A 317 -2.02 -32.15 1.91
CA LYS A 317 -0.69 -32.54 2.40
C LYS A 317 -0.03 -31.41 3.17
N TRP A 318 -0.05 -30.20 2.60
CA TRP A 318 0.45 -29.03 3.29
C TRP A 318 -0.29 -28.88 4.60
N LEU A 319 -1.62 -28.71 4.60
CA LEU A 319 -2.46 -28.48 5.80
C LEU A 319 -2.20 -29.50 6.92
N ASN A 320 -2.04 -30.78 6.58
CA ASN A 320 -1.80 -31.88 7.52
C ASN A 320 -0.35 -32.02 8.00
N LYS A 321 0.59 -31.22 7.46
CA LYS A 321 2.04 -31.35 7.68
C LYS A 321 2.59 -32.70 7.23
N ASP A 322 2.07 -33.24 6.14
CA ASP A 322 2.52 -34.52 5.61
C ASP A 322 3.97 -34.42 5.11
N PRO A 323 4.78 -35.48 5.25
CA PRO A 323 6.12 -35.52 4.66
C PRO A 323 6.06 -35.27 3.15
N GLY A 324 6.87 -34.33 2.67
CA GLY A 324 6.94 -33.96 1.25
C GLY A 324 5.94 -32.88 0.82
N ALA A 325 5.17 -32.30 1.74
CA ALA A 325 4.43 -31.08 1.48
C ALA A 325 5.37 -29.93 1.02
N VAL A 326 4.87 -29.10 0.11
CA VAL A 326 5.61 -27.93 -0.41
C VAL A 326 5.96 -26.97 0.73
N ASP A 327 7.21 -26.50 0.77
CA ASP A 327 7.64 -25.53 1.78
C ASP A 327 7.18 -24.10 1.45
N TRP A 328 6.30 -23.57 2.29
CA TRP A 328 5.76 -22.21 2.20
C TRP A 328 6.38 -21.23 3.21
N SER A 329 7.45 -21.63 3.90
CA SER A 329 8.13 -20.80 4.92
C SER A 329 8.53 -19.43 4.36
N HIS A 330 8.98 -19.36 3.11
CA HIS A 330 9.37 -18.12 2.44
C HIS A 330 8.20 -17.12 2.32
N ALA A 331 6.97 -17.60 2.08
CA ALA A 331 5.79 -16.74 2.00
C ALA A 331 5.36 -16.27 3.40
N ALA A 332 5.46 -17.13 4.41
CA ALA A 332 5.24 -16.78 5.80
C ALA A 332 6.28 -15.74 6.31
N GLU A 333 7.54 -15.82 5.88
CA GLU A 333 8.56 -14.80 6.16
C GLU A 333 8.21 -13.45 5.52
N ILE A 334 7.76 -13.44 4.27
CA ILE A 334 7.30 -12.21 3.59
C ILE A 334 6.08 -11.64 4.32
N SER A 335 5.11 -12.48 4.68
CA SER A 335 3.94 -12.08 5.48
C SER A 335 4.35 -11.44 6.81
N CYS A 336 5.27 -12.06 7.57
CA CYS A 336 5.80 -11.50 8.81
C CYS A 336 6.44 -10.12 8.59
N ALA A 337 7.25 -9.99 7.53
CA ALA A 337 7.91 -8.73 7.19
C ALA A 337 6.90 -7.64 6.84
N LEU A 338 5.85 -7.96 6.07
CA LEU A 338 4.77 -7.02 5.75
C LEU A 338 4.00 -6.58 7.01
N LYS A 339 3.79 -7.50 7.95
CA LYS A 339 3.11 -7.27 9.23
C LYS A 339 3.96 -6.53 10.26
N GLY A 340 5.28 -6.42 10.04
CA GLY A 340 6.23 -5.84 11.00
C GLY A 340 6.42 -6.67 12.27
N VAL A 341 6.02 -7.95 12.30
CA VAL A 341 6.12 -8.82 13.48
C VAL A 341 7.45 -9.60 13.48
N SER A 342 8.03 -9.79 14.67
CA SER A 342 9.26 -10.58 14.83
C SER A 342 9.02 -12.06 14.49
N LYS A 343 9.90 -12.61 13.63
CA LYS A 343 9.90 -13.97 13.04
C LYS A 343 9.34 -15.09 13.93
N ILE A 344 8.05 -15.42 13.77
CA ILE A 344 7.52 -16.74 14.15
C ILE A 344 6.80 -17.32 12.94
N VAL A 345 7.59 -17.72 11.93
CA VAL A 345 7.12 -18.30 10.65
C VAL A 345 6.09 -19.40 10.90
N GLU A 346 6.37 -20.31 11.84
CA GLU A 346 5.47 -21.40 12.20
C GLU A 346 4.10 -20.90 12.69
N ALA A 347 4.05 -19.81 13.46
CA ALA A 347 2.79 -19.28 13.96
C ALA A 347 1.90 -18.72 12.84
N GLU A 348 2.49 -18.18 11.78
CA GLU A 348 1.75 -17.71 10.61
C GLU A 348 1.15 -18.87 9.82
N GLU A 349 1.92 -19.94 9.60
CA GLU A 349 1.39 -21.14 8.95
C GLU A 349 0.28 -21.79 9.79
N GLU A 350 0.46 -21.88 11.10
CA GLU A 350 -0.56 -22.41 12.02
C GLU A 350 -1.86 -21.59 12.05
N LYS A 351 -1.81 -20.28 11.77
CA LYS A 351 -3.04 -19.50 11.59
C LYS A 351 -3.80 -19.99 10.36
N VAL A 352 -3.12 -20.13 9.22
CA VAL A 352 -3.76 -20.61 7.97
C VAL A 352 -4.35 -22.00 8.18
N ARG A 353 -3.59 -22.93 8.76
CA ARG A 353 -4.06 -24.30 9.07
C ARG A 353 -5.32 -24.31 9.93
N ARG A 354 -5.44 -23.39 10.89
CA ARG A 354 -6.60 -23.32 11.79
C ARG A 354 -7.84 -22.74 11.12
N ILE A 355 -7.69 -21.76 10.23
CA ILE A 355 -8.84 -21.08 9.62
C ILE A 355 -9.36 -21.81 8.37
N VAL A 356 -8.51 -22.55 7.66
CA VAL A 356 -8.94 -23.36 6.52
C VAL A 356 -9.79 -24.51 7.05
N LYS A 357 -11.09 -24.49 6.70
CA LYS A 357 -12.06 -25.48 7.20
C LYS A 357 -12.33 -26.60 6.22
N ARG A 358 -12.09 -26.37 4.93
CA ARG A 358 -12.39 -27.32 3.86
C ARG A 358 -11.65 -26.94 2.58
N CYS A 359 -11.24 -27.97 1.84
CA CYS A 359 -10.81 -27.91 0.45
C CYS A 359 -11.85 -28.64 -0.38
N LEU A 360 -12.43 -27.99 -1.39
CA LEU A 360 -13.54 -28.55 -2.17
C LEU A 360 -13.24 -28.50 -3.66
N LYS A 361 -13.68 -29.55 -4.36
CA LYS A 361 -13.67 -29.60 -5.82
C LYS A 361 -14.62 -28.55 -6.39
N TRP A 362 -14.10 -27.73 -7.29
CA TRP A 362 -14.85 -26.74 -8.05
C TRP A 362 -14.78 -27.09 -9.53
N ASP A 363 -15.90 -27.45 -10.15
CA ASP A 363 -15.96 -27.75 -11.59
C ASP A 363 -16.81 -26.71 -12.33
N PRO A 364 -16.19 -25.71 -12.99
CA PRO A 364 -16.94 -24.64 -13.63
C PRO A 364 -17.78 -25.12 -14.83
N THR A 365 -17.51 -26.32 -15.35
CA THR A 365 -18.24 -26.89 -16.50
C THR A 365 -19.63 -27.42 -16.10
N ASN A 366 -19.82 -27.78 -14.84
CA ASN A 366 -21.12 -28.22 -14.30
C ASN A 366 -22.00 -27.02 -13.96
N ASP A 367 -23.32 -27.15 -14.13
CA ASP A 367 -24.29 -26.11 -13.73
C ASP A 367 -24.18 -25.77 -12.25
N ASN A 368 -23.94 -26.78 -11.39
CA ASN A 368 -23.51 -26.60 -10.02
C ASN A 368 -22.04 -27.01 -9.83
N PRO A 369 -21.09 -26.06 -9.76
CA PRO A 369 -19.67 -26.37 -9.65
C PRO A 369 -19.25 -27.14 -8.40
N LEU A 370 -20.04 -27.08 -7.34
CA LEU A 370 -19.79 -27.77 -6.07
C LEU A 370 -20.57 -29.08 -5.94
N GLY A 371 -21.25 -29.52 -7.01
CA GLY A 371 -22.00 -30.77 -7.06
C GLY A 371 -23.20 -30.78 -6.10
N SER A 372 -23.11 -31.49 -4.98
CA SER A 372 -24.16 -31.52 -3.95
C SER A 372 -23.85 -30.62 -2.75
N VAL A 373 -22.66 -30.06 -2.68
CA VAL A 373 -22.24 -29.20 -1.57
C VAL A 373 -22.89 -27.83 -1.72
N ILE A 374 -23.53 -27.38 -0.65
CA ILE A 374 -24.11 -26.04 -0.54
C ILE A 374 -23.26 -25.25 0.45
N LEU A 375 -22.72 -24.12 0.00
CA LEU A 375 -21.99 -23.17 0.84
C LEU A 375 -22.88 -21.97 1.17
N PRO A 376 -22.82 -21.44 2.40
CA PRO A 376 -23.36 -20.11 2.65
C PRO A 376 -22.59 -19.08 1.82
N GLN A 377 -23.25 -17.97 1.49
CA GLN A 377 -22.56 -16.85 0.86
C GLN A 377 -21.51 -16.26 1.81
N ALA A 378 -20.31 -16.06 1.29
CA ALA A 378 -19.18 -15.55 2.04
C ALA A 378 -19.15 -14.02 2.12
N ASP A 379 -18.48 -13.51 3.16
CA ASP A 379 -18.19 -12.08 3.32
C ASP A 379 -17.21 -11.57 2.27
N CYS A 380 -16.29 -12.45 1.84
CA CYS A 380 -15.32 -12.17 0.79
C CYS A 380 -15.09 -13.40 -0.08
N ALA A 381 -14.83 -13.18 -1.35
CA ALA A 381 -14.20 -14.18 -2.21
C ALA A 381 -12.91 -13.61 -2.83
N ILE A 382 -11.92 -14.47 -3.05
CA ILE A 382 -10.67 -14.12 -3.71
C ILE A 382 -10.40 -15.10 -4.85
N SER A 383 -9.96 -14.58 -6.00
CA SER A 383 -9.44 -15.40 -7.09
C SER A 383 -8.14 -14.80 -7.62
N ILE A 384 -7.06 -15.57 -7.50
CA ILE A 384 -5.76 -15.21 -8.06
C ILE A 384 -5.51 -16.06 -9.31
N TRP A 385 -5.62 -15.43 -10.48
CA TRP A 385 -5.39 -15.97 -11.83
C TRP A 385 -6.11 -17.28 -12.21
N TYR A 386 -7.09 -17.73 -11.41
CA TYR A 386 -7.82 -18.94 -11.71
C TYR A 386 -8.57 -18.84 -13.05
N PHE A 387 -9.28 -17.73 -13.27
CA PHE A 387 -10.04 -17.55 -14.52
C PHE A 387 -9.14 -17.44 -15.74
N ASP A 388 -7.95 -16.87 -15.58
CA ASP A 388 -6.93 -16.70 -16.61
C ASP A 388 -6.46 -18.05 -17.17
N VAL A 389 -6.28 -19.04 -16.30
CA VAL A 389 -5.82 -20.39 -16.69
C VAL A 389 -6.95 -21.35 -17.02
N ALA A 390 -8.09 -21.25 -16.34
CA ALA A 390 -9.15 -22.25 -16.40
C ALA A 390 -10.16 -22.00 -17.51
N CYS A 391 -10.32 -20.74 -17.95
CA CYS A 391 -11.30 -20.36 -18.96
C CYS A 391 -10.65 -20.35 -20.34
N LYS A 392 -11.34 -20.93 -21.32
CA LYS A 392 -10.84 -21.08 -22.70
C LYS A 392 -11.26 -19.93 -23.61
N ASP A 393 -12.29 -19.17 -23.21
CA ASP A 393 -12.88 -18.06 -23.96
C ASP A 393 -13.62 -17.10 -23.00
N HIS A 394 -14.03 -15.93 -23.49
CA HIS A 394 -14.73 -14.93 -22.71
C HIS A 394 -16.10 -15.42 -22.18
N GLU A 395 -16.76 -16.33 -22.89
CA GLU A 395 -18.05 -16.88 -22.47
C GLU A 395 -17.90 -17.81 -21.27
N SER A 396 -16.92 -18.72 -21.30
CA SER A 396 -16.58 -19.58 -20.17
C SER A 396 -16.10 -18.78 -18.96
N TYR A 397 -15.36 -17.68 -19.18
CA TYR A 397 -15.02 -16.72 -18.11
C TYR A 397 -16.29 -16.13 -17.50
N ARG A 398 -17.18 -15.51 -18.30
CA ARG A 398 -18.43 -14.90 -17.80
C ARG A 398 -19.28 -15.90 -17.05
N ASN A 399 -19.40 -17.13 -17.54
CA ASN A 399 -20.18 -18.17 -16.89
C ASN A 399 -19.57 -18.63 -15.56
N SER A 400 -18.27 -18.93 -15.56
CA SER A 400 -17.53 -19.35 -14.36
C SER A 400 -17.55 -18.25 -13.28
N PHE A 401 -17.30 -17.01 -13.71
CA PHE A 401 -17.34 -15.84 -12.84
C PHE A 401 -18.74 -15.62 -12.25
N ARG A 402 -19.82 -15.76 -13.03
CA ARG A 402 -21.19 -15.63 -12.52
C ARG A 402 -21.48 -16.64 -11.41
N LYS A 403 -21.06 -17.89 -11.60
CA LYS A 403 -21.21 -18.95 -10.59
C LYS A 403 -20.38 -18.64 -9.35
N PHE A 404 -19.14 -18.19 -9.52
CA PHE A 404 -18.28 -17.80 -8.40
C PHE A 404 -18.84 -16.59 -7.63
N SER A 405 -19.31 -15.56 -8.35
CA SER A 405 -19.96 -14.38 -7.78
C SER A 405 -21.18 -14.74 -6.94
N SER A 406 -21.92 -15.80 -7.30
CA SER A 406 -23.10 -16.24 -6.53
C SER A 406 -22.76 -16.65 -5.09
N LEU A 407 -21.50 -17.02 -4.84
CA LEU A 407 -20.98 -17.36 -3.51
C LEU A 407 -20.67 -16.15 -2.64
N VAL A 408 -20.74 -14.92 -3.17
CA VAL A 408 -20.50 -13.68 -2.43
C VAL A 408 -21.84 -13.05 -2.05
N LYS A 409 -21.99 -12.66 -0.78
CA LYS A 409 -23.21 -12.00 -0.31
C LYS A 409 -23.30 -10.56 -0.80
N VAL A 410 -24.50 -10.01 -0.88
CA VAL A 410 -24.68 -8.56 -1.07
C VAL A 410 -24.03 -7.81 0.10
N GLY A 411 -23.27 -6.77 -0.23
CA GLY A 411 -22.40 -6.02 0.68
C GLY A 411 -21.02 -6.67 0.93
N GLY A 412 -20.79 -7.90 0.45
CA GLY A 412 -19.50 -8.59 0.52
C GLY A 412 -18.50 -8.11 -0.54
N HIS A 413 -17.26 -8.59 -0.44
CA HIS A 413 -16.15 -8.16 -1.29
C HIS A 413 -15.64 -9.27 -2.21
N LEU A 414 -15.08 -8.86 -3.33
CA LEU A 414 -14.37 -9.71 -4.27
C LEU A 414 -12.97 -9.13 -4.47
N ILE A 415 -11.96 -9.98 -4.36
CA ILE A 415 -10.58 -9.66 -4.71
C ILE A 415 -10.19 -10.48 -5.94
N LEU A 416 -9.72 -9.81 -7.00
CA LEU A 416 -9.23 -10.47 -8.21
C LEU A 416 -7.80 -10.05 -8.54
N PHE A 417 -7.01 -11.00 -8.99
CA PHE A 417 -5.77 -10.75 -9.71
C PHE A 417 -5.90 -11.26 -11.14
N ALA A 418 -5.44 -10.48 -12.10
CA ALA A 418 -5.56 -10.74 -13.52
C ALA A 418 -4.23 -10.50 -14.24
N PHE A 419 -3.93 -11.29 -15.27
CA PHE A 419 -2.92 -10.98 -16.26
C PHE A 419 -3.59 -10.47 -17.53
N PHE A 420 -3.36 -9.21 -17.88
CA PHE A 420 -3.96 -8.62 -19.08
C PHE A 420 -3.08 -8.85 -20.31
N ASN A 421 -3.75 -9.06 -21.44
CA ASN A 421 -3.16 -9.35 -22.75
C ASN A 421 -2.22 -10.56 -22.77
N ALA A 422 -2.29 -11.43 -21.75
CA ALA A 422 -1.50 -12.64 -21.72
C ALA A 422 -2.00 -13.67 -22.73
N THR A 423 -1.11 -14.54 -23.23
CA THR A 423 -1.49 -15.63 -24.13
C THR A 423 -0.96 -16.98 -23.68
N TYR A 424 0.11 -17.02 -22.89
CA TYR A 424 0.71 -18.25 -22.41
C TYR A 424 1.45 -18.13 -21.09
N TYR A 425 1.62 -19.28 -20.45
CA TYR A 425 2.65 -19.51 -19.44
C TYR A 425 3.38 -20.83 -19.69
N THR A 426 4.52 -21.02 -19.05
CA THR A 426 5.30 -22.26 -19.16
C THR A 426 5.49 -22.91 -17.79
N ILE A 427 5.42 -24.23 -17.77
CA ILE A 427 5.89 -25.07 -16.66
C ILE A 427 6.90 -26.03 -17.26
N ASP A 428 8.15 -25.93 -16.82
CA ASP A 428 9.29 -26.56 -17.48
C ASP A 428 9.31 -26.24 -18.99
N ASP A 429 9.45 -27.26 -19.84
CA ASP A 429 9.48 -27.12 -21.30
C ASP A 429 8.08 -27.09 -21.95
N HIS A 430 7.02 -27.06 -21.14
CA HIS A 430 5.64 -27.12 -21.62
C HIS A 430 4.96 -25.77 -21.56
N ARG A 431 4.35 -25.37 -22.67
CA ARG A 431 3.56 -24.14 -22.80
C ARG A 431 2.07 -24.43 -22.64
N PHE A 432 1.42 -23.64 -21.79
CA PHE A 432 0.00 -23.67 -21.50
C PHE A 432 -0.63 -22.34 -21.93
N SER A 433 -1.93 -22.34 -22.23
CA SER A 433 -2.66 -21.14 -22.65
C SER A 433 -3.10 -20.28 -21.47
N PHE A 434 -3.00 -18.96 -21.63
CA PHE A 434 -3.78 -17.99 -20.86
C PHE A 434 -4.93 -17.47 -21.71
N LEU A 435 -6.06 -17.17 -21.07
CA LEU A 435 -7.13 -16.41 -21.72
C LEU A 435 -6.66 -14.98 -21.99
N ASN A 436 -6.73 -14.56 -23.25
CA ASN A 436 -6.42 -13.19 -23.61
C ASN A 436 -7.64 -12.26 -23.39
N TYR A 437 -7.47 -11.27 -22.52
CA TYR A 437 -8.48 -10.24 -22.24
C TYR A 437 -7.83 -8.96 -21.68
N ASN A 438 -8.59 -7.87 -21.62
CA ASN A 438 -8.14 -6.57 -21.17
C ASN A 438 -8.93 -6.08 -19.94
N GLU A 439 -8.61 -4.88 -19.47
CA GLU A 439 -9.24 -4.26 -18.30
C GLU A 439 -10.74 -4.01 -18.50
N ASP A 440 -11.14 -3.56 -19.69
CA ASP A 440 -12.53 -3.21 -19.99
C ASP A 440 -13.43 -4.45 -19.90
N PHE A 441 -12.93 -5.60 -20.36
CA PHE A 441 -13.60 -6.88 -20.18
C PHE A 441 -13.87 -7.19 -18.69
N VAL A 442 -12.88 -7.02 -17.81
CA VAL A 442 -13.08 -7.26 -16.37
C VAL A 442 -14.06 -6.27 -15.75
N LYS A 443 -13.99 -4.98 -16.14
CA LYS A 443 -14.94 -3.95 -15.67
C LYS A 443 -16.38 -4.30 -16.07
N GLU A 444 -16.61 -4.74 -17.30
CA GLU A 444 -17.92 -5.21 -17.75
C GLU A 444 -18.39 -6.42 -16.94
N VAL A 445 -17.53 -7.43 -16.75
CA VAL A 445 -17.90 -8.64 -15.99
C VAL A 445 -18.29 -8.28 -14.55
N LEU A 446 -17.59 -7.34 -13.91
CA LEU A 446 -17.94 -6.87 -12.57
C LEU A 446 -19.29 -6.17 -12.55
N GLN A 447 -19.54 -5.24 -13.48
CA GLN A 447 -20.80 -4.51 -13.57
C GLN A 447 -22.00 -5.42 -13.84
N ASP A 448 -21.84 -6.38 -14.76
CA ASP A 448 -22.84 -7.39 -15.10
C ASP A 448 -23.22 -8.27 -13.90
N ASN A 449 -22.33 -8.42 -12.92
CA ASN A 449 -22.54 -9.20 -11.72
C ASN A 449 -22.80 -8.34 -10.48
N GLY A 450 -23.22 -7.09 -10.68
CA GLY A 450 -23.67 -6.22 -9.60
C GLY A 450 -22.57 -5.71 -8.67
N TYR A 451 -21.31 -5.71 -9.12
CA TYR A 451 -20.21 -5.16 -8.35
C TYR A 451 -19.97 -3.69 -8.66
N THR A 452 -19.63 -2.94 -7.62
CA THR A 452 -18.98 -1.63 -7.73
C THR A 452 -17.50 -1.78 -7.39
N THR A 453 -16.64 -1.30 -8.28
CA THR A 453 -15.20 -1.33 -8.07
C THR A 453 -14.80 -0.39 -6.93
N VAL A 454 -13.94 -0.87 -6.04
CA VAL A 454 -13.36 -0.11 -4.92
C VAL A 454 -11.91 0.21 -5.22
N ILE A 455 -11.15 -0.76 -5.72
CA ILE A 455 -9.76 -0.60 -6.19
C ILE A 455 -9.66 -1.24 -7.57
N PHE A 456 -9.01 -0.54 -8.50
CA PHE A 456 -8.63 -1.09 -9.80
C PHE A 456 -7.24 -0.56 -10.15
N GLU A 457 -6.23 -1.32 -9.77
CA GLU A 457 -4.84 -0.98 -10.05
C GLU A 457 -4.32 -1.85 -11.17
N VAL A 458 -3.60 -1.23 -12.09
CA VAL A 458 -2.99 -1.92 -13.23
C VAL A 458 -1.53 -1.53 -13.29
N TYR A 459 -0.68 -2.53 -13.29
CA TYR A 459 0.76 -2.37 -13.28
C TYR A 459 1.31 -2.82 -14.62
N GLU A 460 2.05 -1.93 -15.30
CA GLU A 460 2.86 -2.34 -16.45
C GLU A 460 3.92 -3.33 -16.01
N SER A 461 3.91 -4.50 -16.64
CA SER A 461 4.92 -5.50 -16.39
C SER A 461 6.18 -5.14 -17.17
N LYS A 462 7.23 -4.80 -16.42
CA LYS A 462 8.61 -4.74 -16.96
C LYS A 462 9.32 -6.10 -16.82
N LEU A 463 8.60 -7.14 -16.42
CA LEU A 463 9.15 -8.50 -16.27
C LEU A 463 9.29 -9.11 -17.66
N ASN A 464 10.50 -9.09 -18.20
CA ASN A 464 10.83 -9.85 -19.41
C ASN A 464 11.26 -11.26 -18.99
N THR A 465 10.29 -12.19 -18.93
CA THR A 465 10.52 -13.58 -18.54
C THR A 465 10.10 -14.53 -19.64
N HIS A 466 10.79 -15.67 -19.75
CA HIS A 466 10.40 -16.74 -20.68
C HIS A 466 9.17 -17.51 -20.16
N LEU A 467 8.81 -17.32 -18.89
CA LEU A 467 7.76 -18.08 -18.21
C LEU A 467 6.33 -17.72 -18.63
N MET A 468 6.09 -16.53 -19.16
CA MET A 468 4.77 -16.07 -19.61
C MET A 468 4.89 -14.77 -20.40
N ASP A 469 3.95 -14.51 -21.30
CA ASP A 469 3.76 -13.19 -21.90
C ASP A 469 2.61 -12.48 -21.20
N HIS A 470 2.88 -11.31 -20.61
CA HIS A 470 1.83 -10.43 -20.13
C HIS A 470 2.35 -9.00 -20.19
N ASP A 471 1.50 -8.07 -20.60
CA ASP A 471 1.89 -6.66 -20.64
C ASP A 471 1.63 -5.99 -19.30
N ARG A 472 0.56 -6.41 -18.61
CA ARG A 472 0.06 -5.75 -17.42
C ARG A 472 -0.53 -6.74 -16.41
N ILE A 473 -0.42 -6.41 -15.14
CA ILE A 473 -1.01 -7.16 -14.02
C ILE A 473 -2.08 -6.30 -13.37
N GLY A 474 -3.29 -6.85 -13.26
CA GLY A 474 -4.42 -6.21 -12.59
C GLY A 474 -4.56 -6.67 -11.15
N TYR A 475 -4.82 -5.71 -10.26
CA TYR A 475 -5.27 -5.93 -8.90
C TYR A 475 -6.59 -5.21 -8.67
N ILE A 476 -7.63 -5.98 -8.36
CA ILE A 476 -9.00 -5.46 -8.28
C ILE A 476 -9.63 -5.83 -6.94
N VAL A 477 -10.27 -4.84 -6.31
CA VAL A 477 -11.19 -5.04 -5.19
C VAL A 477 -12.54 -4.47 -5.58
N ALA A 478 -13.60 -5.25 -5.45
CA ALA A 478 -14.94 -4.83 -5.76
C ALA A 478 -15.91 -5.22 -4.65
N ARG A 479 -16.97 -4.43 -4.46
CA ARG A 479 -18.02 -4.69 -3.49
C ARG A 479 -19.30 -5.06 -4.21
N LYS A 480 -19.96 -6.13 -3.78
CA LYS A 480 -21.21 -6.58 -4.37
C LYS A 480 -22.37 -5.72 -3.85
N GLU A 481 -23.05 -5.00 -4.73
CA GLU A 481 -24.13 -4.08 -4.35
C GLU A 481 -25.52 -4.67 -4.59
N ARG A 482 -25.63 -5.65 -5.48
CA ARG A 482 -26.90 -6.32 -5.82
C ARG A 482 -26.67 -7.77 -6.22
N GLU A 483 -27.74 -8.55 -6.23
CA GLU A 483 -27.73 -9.89 -6.80
C GLU A 483 -27.55 -9.82 -8.33
N ASN A 484 -27.08 -10.94 -8.89
CA ASN A 484 -26.88 -11.12 -10.33
C ASN A 484 -28.21 -11.20 -11.09
#